data_AF-A0AAN6JXJ4-F1
#
_entry.id   AF-A0AAN6JXJ4-F1
#
_cell.length_a   1.000
_cell.length_b   1.000
_cell.length_c   1.000
_cell.angle_alpha   90.00
_cell.angle_beta   90.00
_cell.angle_gamma   90.00
#
_symmetry.space_group_name_H-M   'P 1'
#
loop_
_entity.id
_entity.type
_entity.pdbx_description
1 polymer ?
#
loop_
_entity_poly.entity_id
_entity_poly.type
_entity_poly.pdbx_seq_one_letter_code
_entity_poly.pdbx_strand_id
1 'polypeptide(L)'
;MAELALSSDETPVGCVFVHDGEVIGRGINGTNASLNGTRHAEFVALAEIMAKHPSSILAQTDLYVTVEPCIMCASALRQYAIRAVYFGCLNDRFGGCGGVMTVHSDPAVDAAYPVYGGLFREEAIMLLRKFYVQENAKGERLPLVLFWDWWEEGLLIDAFGIVAPDPKPKKNRELKTEILPISTPYIATPGGSTPTVEKGRIVVPILEKAAVVAKAQLKS
;
A
#
# COMPACT_ATOMS: atom_id res chain seq x y z
N MET A 1 -8.66 -8.16 -7.64
CA MET A 1 -8.96 -7.17 -6.59
C MET A 1 -8.41 -5.79 -6.93
N ALA A 2 -7.10 -5.57 -7.06
CA ALA A 2 -6.58 -4.24 -7.44
C ALA A 2 -7.10 -3.75 -8.80
N GLU A 3 -7.31 -4.66 -9.76
CA GLU A 3 -8.02 -4.34 -11.01
C GLU A 3 -9.49 -3.96 -10.80
N LEU A 4 -10.17 -4.54 -9.80
CA LEU A 4 -11.55 -4.18 -9.45
C LEU A 4 -11.61 -2.76 -8.88
N ALA A 5 -10.66 -2.42 -8.00
CA ALA A 5 -10.49 -1.05 -7.50
C ALA A 5 -10.26 -0.08 -8.68
N LEU A 6 -9.34 -0.40 -9.59
CA LEU A 6 -9.08 0.41 -10.78
C LEU A 6 -10.34 0.62 -11.62
N SER A 7 -11.11 -0.44 -11.88
CA SER A 7 -12.36 -0.35 -12.65
C SER A 7 -13.49 0.41 -11.93
N SER A 8 -13.33 0.62 -10.61
CA SER A 8 -14.27 1.38 -9.78
C SER A 8 -13.80 2.82 -9.54
N ASP A 9 -12.82 3.31 -10.30
CA ASP A 9 -12.21 4.64 -10.13
C ASP A 9 -11.63 4.88 -8.72
N GLU A 10 -11.11 3.81 -8.11
CA GLU A 10 -10.40 3.83 -6.84
C GLU A 10 -8.90 3.60 -7.05
N THR A 11 -8.09 4.09 -6.11
CA THR A 11 -6.64 3.79 -6.11
C THR A 11 -6.46 2.27 -6.15
N PRO A 12 -5.66 1.70 -7.08
CA PRO A 12 -5.68 0.27 -7.39
C PRO A 12 -4.90 -0.57 -6.36
N VAL A 13 -5.40 -0.57 -5.13
CA VAL A 13 -4.90 -1.34 -4.01
C VAL A 13 -5.92 -2.40 -3.65
N GLY A 14 -5.45 -3.64 -3.54
CA GLY A 14 -6.25 -4.74 -3.04
C GLY A 14 -5.44 -5.62 -2.10
N CYS A 15 -6.12 -6.26 -1.16
CA CYS A 15 -5.49 -7.16 -0.22
C CYS A 15 -6.38 -8.35 0.17
N VAL A 16 -5.72 -9.43 0.63
CA VAL A 16 -6.35 -10.57 1.28
C VAL A 16 -5.64 -10.90 2.58
N PHE A 17 -6.41 -11.37 3.55
CA PHE A 17 -5.92 -11.94 4.79
C PHE A 17 -6.09 -13.47 4.73
N VAL A 18 -5.01 -14.19 4.98
CA VAL A 18 -4.95 -15.65 4.86
C VAL A 18 -4.59 -16.28 6.20
N HIS A 19 -5.46 -17.16 6.69
CA HIS A 19 -5.24 -17.95 7.90
C HIS A 19 -5.36 -19.44 7.51
N ASP A 20 -4.36 -20.24 7.86
CA ASP A 20 -4.30 -21.68 7.55
C ASP A 20 -4.58 -22.06 6.07
N GLY A 21 -4.14 -21.20 5.15
CA GLY A 21 -4.32 -21.39 3.71
C GLY A 21 -5.68 -20.95 3.17
N GLU A 22 -6.56 -20.44 4.03
CA GLU A 22 -7.88 -19.94 3.66
C GLU A 22 -7.95 -18.41 3.74
N VAL A 23 -8.65 -17.80 2.78
CA VAL A 23 -8.88 -16.35 2.78
C VAL A 23 -10.02 -16.02 3.74
N ILE A 24 -9.70 -15.35 4.85
CA ILE A 24 -10.66 -14.95 5.89
C ILE A 24 -11.15 -13.50 5.73
N GLY A 25 -10.49 -12.71 4.89
CA GLY A 25 -10.89 -11.33 4.59
C GLY A 25 -10.32 -10.82 3.26
N ARG A 26 -11.09 -9.97 2.59
CA ARG A 26 -10.74 -9.36 1.29
C ARG A 26 -11.01 -7.86 1.34
N GLY A 27 -10.15 -7.10 0.68
CA GLY A 27 -10.25 -5.64 0.69
C GLY A 27 -9.83 -5.04 -0.63
N ILE A 28 -10.55 -3.99 -1.04
CA ILE A 28 -10.16 -3.06 -2.09
C ILE A 28 -10.26 -1.65 -1.53
N ASN A 29 -9.44 -0.74 -2.06
CA ASN A 29 -9.55 0.68 -1.71
C ASN A 29 -10.96 1.20 -2.06
N GLY A 30 -11.54 2.01 -1.18
CA GLY A 30 -12.88 2.57 -1.34
C GLY A 30 -13.00 3.99 -0.82
N THR A 31 -11.90 4.76 -0.85
CA THR A 31 -11.83 6.10 -0.23
C THR A 31 -12.68 7.12 -0.97
N ASN A 32 -12.73 7.05 -2.30
CA ASN A 32 -13.45 7.99 -3.14
C ASN A 32 -14.96 7.73 -3.05
N ALA A 33 -15.38 6.49 -3.26
CA ALA A 33 -16.77 6.07 -3.26
C ALA A 33 -17.45 6.30 -1.90
N SER A 34 -16.72 6.15 -0.80
CA SER A 34 -17.27 6.34 0.54
C SER A 34 -17.09 7.74 1.11
N LEU A 35 -16.32 8.61 0.44
CA LEU A 35 -15.85 9.89 1.00
C LEU A 35 -15.19 9.73 2.38
N ASN A 36 -14.41 8.66 2.57
CA ASN A 36 -13.78 8.34 3.85
C ASN A 36 -12.32 7.94 3.64
N GLY A 37 -11.41 8.78 4.13
CA GLY A 37 -9.97 8.58 4.00
C GLY A 37 -9.42 7.34 4.71
N THR A 38 -10.18 6.70 5.61
CA THR A 38 -9.72 5.48 6.30
C THR A 38 -10.05 4.19 5.55
N ARG A 39 -10.87 4.24 4.49
CA ARG A 39 -11.32 3.04 3.74
C ARG A 39 -10.28 2.54 2.75
N HIS A 40 -9.08 2.30 3.25
CA HIS A 40 -8.03 1.58 2.54
C HIS A 40 -8.36 0.08 2.47
N ALA A 41 -7.76 -0.62 1.51
CA ALA A 41 -8.00 -2.05 1.32
C ALA A 41 -7.81 -2.85 2.62
N GLU A 42 -6.76 -2.57 3.38
CA GLU A 42 -6.46 -3.24 4.65
C GLU A 42 -7.56 -3.04 5.68
N PHE A 43 -8.09 -1.82 5.84
CA PHE A 43 -9.19 -1.54 6.77
C PHE A 43 -10.51 -2.16 6.32
N VAL A 44 -10.78 -2.18 5.02
CA VAL A 44 -11.97 -2.84 4.47
C VAL A 44 -11.93 -4.34 4.76
N ALA A 45 -10.79 -4.99 4.56
CA ALA A 45 -10.62 -6.41 4.87
C ALA A 45 -10.64 -6.69 6.37
N LEU A 46 -10.01 -5.84 7.20
CA LEU A 46 -10.08 -5.95 8.67
C LEU A 46 -11.53 -5.87 9.14
N ALA A 47 -12.33 -4.94 8.62
CA ALA A 47 -13.74 -4.85 8.96
C ALA A 47 -14.52 -6.13 8.59
N GLU A 48 -14.22 -6.75 7.45
CA GLU A 48 -14.81 -8.04 7.07
C GLU A 48 -14.45 -9.15 8.06
N ILE A 49 -13.18 -9.22 8.48
CA ILE A 49 -12.68 -10.23 9.43
C ILE A 49 -13.34 -10.06 10.79
N MET A 50 -13.38 -8.82 11.31
CA MET A 50 -13.95 -8.52 12.63
C MET A 50 -15.45 -8.79 12.72
N ALA A 51 -16.16 -8.81 11.58
CA ALA A 51 -17.57 -9.20 11.55
C ALA A 51 -17.80 -10.71 11.73
N LYS A 52 -16.77 -11.54 11.51
CA LYS A 52 -16.87 -13.01 11.46
C LYS A 52 -15.98 -13.72 12.48
N HIS A 53 -14.91 -13.07 12.92
CA HIS A 53 -13.85 -13.66 13.73
C HIS A 53 -13.43 -12.71 14.86
N PRO A 54 -12.96 -13.25 16.00
CA PRO A 54 -12.33 -12.43 17.03
C PRO A 54 -11.02 -11.81 16.51
N SER A 55 -10.67 -10.62 17.00
CA SER A 55 -9.46 -9.90 16.58
C SER A 55 -8.16 -10.69 16.78
N SER A 56 -8.14 -11.60 17.77
CA SER A 56 -6.99 -12.46 18.07
C SER A 56 -6.58 -13.38 16.91
N ILE A 57 -7.47 -13.65 15.94
CA ILE A 57 -7.13 -14.45 14.75
C ILE A 57 -6.02 -13.81 13.92
N LEU A 58 -5.89 -12.48 13.96
CA LEU A 58 -4.91 -11.74 13.17
C LEU A 58 -3.47 -12.08 13.57
N ALA A 59 -3.24 -12.46 14.83
CA ALA A 59 -1.93 -12.93 15.28
C ALA A 59 -1.45 -14.21 14.57
N GLN A 60 -2.34 -14.91 13.88
CA GLN A 60 -2.07 -16.13 13.13
C GLN A 60 -2.38 -15.97 11.63
N THR A 61 -2.55 -14.74 11.16
CA THR A 61 -3.00 -14.43 9.81
C THR A 61 -1.92 -13.66 9.04
N ASP A 62 -1.69 -14.03 7.78
CA ASP A 62 -0.83 -13.28 6.86
C ASP A 62 -1.65 -12.30 6.02
N LEU A 63 -1.12 -11.10 5.83
CA LEU A 63 -1.65 -10.12 4.88
C LEU A 63 -0.89 -10.18 3.57
N TYR A 64 -1.60 -10.26 2.45
CA TYR A 64 -1.06 -10.03 1.11
C TYR A 64 -1.70 -8.79 0.52
N VAL A 65 -0.91 -7.80 0.14
CA VAL A 65 -1.39 -6.51 -0.38
C VAL A 65 -0.61 -6.08 -1.62
N THR A 66 -1.25 -5.44 -2.59
CA THR A 66 -0.55 -5.07 -3.85
C THR A 66 0.48 -3.96 -3.67
N VAL A 67 0.26 -3.05 -2.73
CA VAL A 67 1.11 -1.88 -2.45
C VAL A 67 1.50 -1.90 -0.98
N GLU A 68 2.72 -1.45 -0.66
CA GLU A 68 3.19 -1.30 0.71
C GLU A 68 2.17 -0.53 1.57
N PRO A 69 1.77 -1.08 2.74
CA PRO A 69 0.85 -0.42 3.66
C PRO A 69 1.34 0.98 4.03
N CYS A 70 0.41 1.94 4.06
CA CYS A 70 0.75 3.28 4.53
C CYS A 70 0.99 3.30 6.05
N ILE A 71 1.51 4.40 6.58
CA ILE A 71 1.72 4.61 8.02
C ILE A 71 0.49 4.23 8.87
N MET A 72 -0.71 4.62 8.44
CA MET A 72 -1.97 4.31 9.13
C MET A 72 -2.25 2.80 9.16
N CYS A 73 -2.21 2.13 8.01
CA CYS A 73 -2.45 0.68 7.93
C CYS A 73 -1.36 -0.10 8.65
N ALA A 74 -0.09 0.30 8.51
CA ALA A 74 1.04 -0.34 9.17
C ALA A 74 0.92 -0.28 10.71
N SER A 75 0.48 0.86 11.25
CA SER A 75 0.21 1.04 12.69
C SER A 75 -0.96 0.17 13.17
N ALA A 76 -2.07 0.14 12.42
CA ALA A 76 -3.22 -0.71 12.78
C ALA A 76 -2.84 -2.19 12.83
N LEU A 77 -2.05 -2.67 11.87
CA LEU A 77 -1.55 -4.05 11.84
C LEU A 77 -0.67 -4.39 13.05
N ARG A 78 0.06 -3.41 13.63
CA ARG A 78 0.83 -3.60 14.87
C ARG A 78 -0.09 -3.79 16.06
N GLN A 79 -1.13 -2.97 16.18
CA GLN A 79 -2.11 -3.04 17.27
C GLN A 79 -2.87 -4.38 17.27
N TYR A 80 -3.07 -4.98 16.10
CA TYR A 80 -3.67 -6.31 15.96
C TYR A 80 -2.65 -7.47 15.97
N ALA A 81 -1.37 -7.17 16.17
CA ALA A 81 -0.28 -8.14 16.22
C ALA A 81 -0.24 -9.11 15.03
N ILE A 82 -0.44 -8.61 13.79
CA ILE A 82 -0.47 -9.44 12.57
C ILE A 82 0.74 -10.39 12.47
N ARG A 83 0.54 -11.61 11.94
CA ARG A 83 1.62 -12.60 11.82
C ARG A 83 2.72 -12.15 10.86
N ALA A 84 2.36 -11.71 9.67
CA ALA A 84 3.28 -11.22 8.65
C ALA A 84 2.56 -10.40 7.57
N VAL A 85 3.31 -9.54 6.88
CA VAL A 85 2.81 -8.76 5.73
C VAL A 85 3.65 -9.03 4.50
N TYR A 86 2.99 -9.30 3.39
CA TYR A 86 3.57 -9.49 2.08
C TYR A 86 3.02 -8.43 1.14
N PHE A 87 3.89 -7.69 0.46
CA PHE A 87 3.46 -6.63 -0.46
C PHE A 87 4.17 -6.66 -1.80
N GLY A 88 3.52 -6.08 -2.82
CA GLY A 88 4.04 -6.03 -4.17
C GLY A 88 5.06 -4.92 -4.39
N CYS A 89 4.60 -3.69 -4.60
CA CYS A 89 5.48 -2.54 -4.80
C CYS A 89 5.55 -1.63 -3.57
N LEU A 90 6.63 -0.86 -3.46
CA LEU A 90 6.81 0.14 -2.41
C LEU A 90 5.83 1.31 -2.56
N ASN A 91 5.58 2.01 -1.46
CA ASN A 91 4.77 3.22 -1.40
C ASN A 91 5.65 4.43 -1.10
N ASP A 92 6.14 5.07 -2.15
CA ASP A 92 7.14 6.15 -2.08
C ASP A 92 6.64 7.42 -1.36
N ARG A 93 5.32 7.57 -1.17
CA ARG A 93 4.72 8.77 -0.55
C ARG A 93 4.32 8.57 0.89
N PHE A 94 3.83 7.38 1.24
CA PHE A 94 3.18 7.14 2.53
C PHE A 94 3.57 5.81 3.19
N GLY A 95 4.53 5.07 2.64
CA GLY A 95 4.90 3.72 3.09
C GLY A 95 5.34 3.66 4.55
N GLY A 96 4.67 2.79 5.32
CA GLY A 96 4.92 2.55 6.75
C GLY A 96 5.75 1.29 7.03
N CYS A 97 6.16 0.55 6.00
CA CYS A 97 6.92 -0.69 6.09
C CYS A 97 8.34 -0.53 5.54
N GLY A 98 8.92 0.68 5.64
CA GLY A 98 10.28 1.00 5.20
C GLY A 98 10.37 1.89 3.96
N GLY A 99 9.26 2.19 3.27
CA GLY A 99 9.26 3.14 2.15
C GLY A 99 9.52 4.58 2.60
N VAL A 100 8.74 5.08 3.55
CA VAL A 100 8.91 6.42 4.15
C VAL A 100 9.28 6.32 5.62
N MET A 101 8.57 5.47 6.36
CA MET A 101 8.81 5.21 7.77
C MET A 101 8.81 3.70 8.03
N THR A 102 9.50 3.27 9.09
CA THR A 102 9.57 1.87 9.52
C THR A 102 8.62 1.61 10.69
N VAL A 103 7.36 2.01 10.56
CA VAL A 103 6.35 1.89 11.64
C VAL A 103 6.21 0.44 12.09
N HIS A 104 6.22 -0.51 11.14
CA HIS A 104 6.12 -1.95 11.40
C HIS A 104 7.15 -2.52 12.40
N SER A 105 8.30 -1.86 12.56
CA SER A 105 9.43 -2.33 13.38
C SER A 105 9.93 -1.27 14.37
N ASP A 106 9.21 -0.17 14.57
CA ASP A 106 9.63 0.91 15.48
C ASP A 106 9.56 0.42 16.94
N PRO A 107 10.67 0.36 17.68
CA PRO A 107 10.69 -0.15 19.05
C PRO A 107 9.91 0.72 20.06
N ALA A 108 9.52 1.94 19.70
CA ALA A 108 8.73 2.83 20.55
C ALA A 108 7.22 2.52 20.54
N VAL A 109 6.76 1.57 19.71
CA VAL A 109 5.35 1.18 19.53
C VAL A 109 5.18 -0.31 19.94
N ASP A 110 4.05 -0.97 19.61
CA ASP A 110 3.71 -2.36 19.97
C ASP A 110 4.73 -3.46 19.55
N ALA A 111 4.35 -4.74 19.49
CA ALA A 111 5.24 -5.82 19.01
C ALA A 111 5.41 -5.81 17.48
N ALA A 112 6.66 -5.79 16.99
CA ALA A 112 6.97 -5.70 15.57
C ALA A 112 6.51 -6.95 14.80
N TYR A 113 6.24 -6.79 13.50
CA TYR A 113 5.91 -7.91 12.61
C TYR A 113 6.83 -7.96 11.37
N PRO A 114 7.08 -9.15 10.82
CA PRO A 114 7.90 -9.30 9.62
C PRO A 114 7.17 -8.79 8.37
N VAL A 115 7.92 -8.16 7.47
CA VAL A 115 7.44 -7.65 6.19
C VAL A 115 8.27 -8.19 5.03
N TYR A 116 7.61 -8.49 3.92
CA TYR A 116 8.22 -9.06 2.71
C TYR A 116 7.70 -8.34 1.47
N GLY A 117 8.55 -7.54 0.83
CA GLY A 117 8.21 -6.79 -0.37
C GLY A 117 8.65 -7.49 -1.66
N GLY A 118 8.07 -7.06 -2.79
CA GLY A 118 8.51 -7.44 -4.13
C GLY A 118 7.63 -8.46 -4.88
N LEU A 119 6.53 -8.92 -4.27
CA LEU A 119 5.65 -9.92 -4.90
C LEU A 119 4.81 -9.31 -6.03
N PHE A 120 5.01 -9.75 -7.29
CA PHE A 120 4.30 -9.16 -8.45
C PHE A 120 4.49 -7.64 -8.53
N ARG A 121 5.72 -7.18 -8.22
CA ARG A 121 6.07 -5.76 -8.14
C ARG A 121 5.75 -5.01 -9.45
N GLU A 122 6.09 -5.61 -10.58
CA GLU A 122 5.91 -4.98 -11.90
C GLU A 122 4.42 -4.77 -12.20
N GLU A 123 3.59 -5.78 -11.93
CA GLU A 123 2.15 -5.73 -12.12
C GLU A 123 1.50 -4.68 -11.19
N ALA A 124 1.92 -4.62 -9.93
CA ALA A 124 1.45 -3.62 -8.97
C ALA A 124 1.80 -2.18 -9.41
N ILE A 125 3.03 -1.95 -9.86
CA ILE A 125 3.47 -0.65 -10.41
C ILE A 125 2.65 -0.28 -11.65
N MET A 126 2.42 -1.24 -12.54
CA MET A 126 1.67 -1.00 -13.77
C MET A 126 0.21 -0.60 -13.49
N LEU A 127 -0.43 -1.18 -12.47
CA LEU A 127 -1.77 -0.78 -12.05
C LEU A 127 -1.78 0.66 -11.50
N LEU A 128 -0.87 1.02 -10.61
CA LEU A 128 -0.75 2.39 -10.09
C LEU A 128 -0.51 3.41 -11.20
N ARG A 129 0.37 3.09 -12.17
CA ARG A 129 0.62 3.95 -13.33
C ARG A 129 -0.64 4.16 -14.17
N LYS A 130 -1.41 3.10 -14.44
CA LYS A 130 -2.67 3.20 -15.19
C LYS A 130 -3.64 4.16 -14.50
N PHE A 131 -3.81 4.04 -13.18
CA PHE A 131 -4.68 4.92 -12.41
C PHE A 131 -4.28 6.40 -12.52
N TYR A 132 -3.01 6.73 -12.25
CA TYR A 132 -2.58 8.13 -12.29
C TYR A 132 -2.61 8.73 -13.70
N VAL A 133 -2.33 7.95 -14.75
CA VAL A 133 -2.46 8.43 -16.13
C VAL A 133 -3.93 8.68 -16.49
N GLN A 134 -4.85 7.81 -16.09
CA GLN A 134 -6.29 7.98 -16.32
C GLN A 134 -6.85 9.19 -15.57
N GLU A 135 -6.48 9.38 -14.30
CA GLU A 135 -6.91 10.54 -13.50
C GLU A 135 -6.38 11.85 -14.07
N ASN A 136 -5.15 11.89 -14.59
CA ASN A 136 -4.61 13.07 -15.25
C ASN A 136 -5.41 13.44 -16.53
N ALA A 137 -5.95 12.45 -17.25
CA ALA A 137 -6.81 12.69 -18.41
C ALA A 137 -8.22 13.14 -18.03
N LYS A 138 -8.79 12.60 -16.94
CA LYS A 138 -10.09 13.06 -16.40
C LYS A 138 -10.00 14.45 -15.74
N GLY A 139 -8.80 14.84 -15.33
CA GLY A 139 -8.45 16.18 -14.86
C GLY A 139 -8.55 17.28 -15.94
N GLU A 140 -8.90 16.95 -17.18
CA GLU A 140 -9.27 17.93 -18.23
C GLU A 140 -10.67 18.53 -18.00
N ARG A 141 -10.88 19.12 -16.83
CA ARG A 141 -11.69 20.34 -16.65
C ARG A 141 -10.89 21.35 -15.84
N LEU A 142 -9.73 21.68 -16.38
CA LEU A 142 -9.14 23.01 -16.57
C LEU A 142 -7.71 22.73 -17.08
N PRO A 143 -7.25 23.34 -18.18
CA PRO A 143 -5.87 23.17 -18.61
C PRO A 143 -4.97 23.57 -17.44
N LEU A 144 -3.94 22.78 -17.15
CA LEU A 144 -2.87 23.14 -16.19
C LEU A 144 -2.20 24.49 -16.50
N VAL A 145 -2.48 25.06 -17.68
CA VAL A 145 -2.08 26.40 -18.13
C VAL A 145 -2.96 27.50 -17.49
N LEU A 146 -4.27 27.29 -17.26
CA LEU A 146 -5.16 28.37 -16.84
C LEU A 146 -5.14 28.71 -15.34
N PHE A 147 -4.73 27.79 -14.46
CA PHE A 147 -4.56 28.12 -13.03
C PHE A 147 -3.25 28.88 -12.78
N TRP A 148 -2.23 28.68 -13.62
CA TRP A 148 -0.97 29.42 -13.57
C TRP A 148 -1.07 30.78 -14.26
N ASP A 149 -1.79 30.89 -15.38
CA ASP A 149 -2.05 32.17 -16.06
C ASP A 149 -2.87 33.13 -15.17
N TRP A 150 -3.80 32.62 -14.36
CA TRP A 150 -4.53 33.43 -13.34
C TRP A 150 -3.64 33.90 -12.18
N TRP A 151 -2.58 33.16 -11.87
CA TRP A 151 -1.64 33.47 -10.80
C TRP A 151 -0.54 34.44 -11.25
N GLU A 152 -0.20 34.48 -12.54
CA GLU A 152 0.78 35.44 -13.10
C GLU A 152 0.19 36.83 -13.43
N GLU A 153 -1.13 36.96 -13.62
CA GLU A 153 -1.76 38.28 -13.91
C GLU A 153 -2.15 39.11 -12.65
N GLY A 154 -1.90 38.61 -11.44
CA GLY A 154 -1.88 39.44 -10.23
C GLY A 154 -3.21 40.09 -9.80
N LEU A 155 -4.36 39.56 -10.23
CA LEU A 155 -5.68 40.10 -9.85
C LEU A 155 -6.41 39.23 -8.82
N LEU A 156 -5.81 39.03 -7.64
CA LEU A 156 -6.54 38.65 -6.43
C LEU A 156 -5.71 38.90 -5.17
N ILE A 157 -5.23 40.13 -5.03
CA ILE A 157 -4.78 40.68 -3.76
C ILE A 157 -5.92 41.62 -3.32
N ASP A 158 -6.79 41.13 -2.44
CA ASP A 158 -7.50 41.90 -1.41
C ASP A 158 -8.67 41.08 -0.83
N ALA A 159 -8.39 40.23 0.16
CA ALA A 159 -9.44 39.79 1.10
C ALA A 159 -8.92 39.32 2.46
N PHE A 160 -7.70 38.77 2.58
CA PHE A 160 -7.32 38.11 3.85
C PHE A 160 -5.90 38.35 4.39
N GLY A 161 -5.05 39.19 3.78
CA GLY A 161 -3.81 39.66 4.43
C GLY A 161 -2.83 38.59 4.92
N ILE A 162 -2.93 37.34 4.45
CA ILE A 162 -2.01 36.26 4.80
C ILE A 162 -0.98 36.15 3.69
N VAL A 163 0.24 36.60 3.95
CA VAL A 163 1.39 36.37 3.08
C VAL A 163 1.75 34.89 3.16
N ALA A 164 1.41 34.12 2.13
CA ALA A 164 1.94 32.77 1.97
C ALA A 164 3.44 32.88 1.66
N PRO A 165 4.31 32.12 2.36
CA PRO A 165 5.73 32.12 2.04
C PRO A 165 5.97 31.57 0.63
N ASP A 166 6.98 32.12 -0.06
CA ASP A 166 7.33 31.75 -1.44
C ASP A 166 7.35 30.23 -1.64
N PRO A 167 6.73 29.73 -2.73
CA PRO A 167 6.80 28.31 -3.06
C PRO A 167 8.25 27.96 -3.37
N LYS A 168 8.82 27.03 -2.58
CA LYS A 168 10.15 26.48 -2.84
C LYS A 168 10.17 25.86 -4.25
N PRO A 169 11.23 26.08 -5.04
CA PRO A 169 11.30 25.62 -6.42
C PRO A 169 11.11 24.10 -6.50
N LYS A 170 10.22 23.68 -7.40
CA LYS A 170 9.98 22.26 -7.71
C LYS A 170 11.29 21.67 -8.26
N LYS A 171 11.95 20.82 -7.48
CA LYS A 171 12.93 19.88 -8.06
C LYS A 171 12.15 18.97 -9.00
N ASN A 172 12.48 19.01 -10.29
CA ASN A 172 12.14 17.95 -11.24
C ASN A 172 12.69 16.65 -10.67
N ARG A 173 11.86 15.93 -9.92
CA ARG A 173 12.20 14.63 -9.38
C ARG A 173 11.57 13.65 -10.34
N GLU A 174 12.37 13.20 -11.31
CA GLU A 174 12.13 11.93 -11.97
C GLU A 174 11.63 10.96 -10.90
N LEU A 175 10.49 10.30 -11.13
CA LEU A 175 10.17 9.09 -10.38
C LEU A 175 11.44 8.26 -10.46
N LYS A 176 12.11 8.05 -9.32
CA LYS A 176 13.34 7.27 -9.25
C LYS A 176 12.96 5.86 -9.69
N THR A 177 13.03 5.65 -11.00
CA THR A 177 12.97 4.37 -11.68
C THR A 177 14.32 3.67 -11.59
N GLU A 178 15.25 4.21 -10.79
CA GLU A 178 16.43 3.51 -10.31
C GLU A 178 15.96 2.19 -9.69
N ILE A 179 16.14 1.15 -10.50
CA ILE A 179 16.09 -0.25 -10.12
C ILE A 179 17.07 -0.36 -8.96
N LEU A 180 16.56 -0.34 -7.72
CA LEU A 180 17.37 -0.80 -6.60
C LEU A 180 17.72 -2.25 -6.93
N PRO A 181 19.01 -2.59 -7.09
CA PRO A 181 19.41 -3.95 -7.39
C PRO A 181 18.90 -4.86 -6.29
N ILE A 182 18.43 -6.04 -6.68
CA ILE A 182 18.14 -7.14 -5.76
C ILE A 182 19.49 -7.57 -5.16
N SER A 183 19.96 -6.88 -4.13
CA SER A 183 21.17 -7.28 -3.41
C SER A 183 21.08 -7.03 -1.90
N THR A 184 19.90 -6.72 -1.39
CA THR A 184 19.67 -6.72 0.05
C THR A 184 18.43 -7.56 0.32
N PRO A 185 18.55 -8.73 0.98
CA PRO A 185 17.37 -9.27 1.64
C PRO A 185 16.88 -8.16 2.56
N TYR A 186 15.59 -7.85 2.55
CA TYR A 186 15.01 -7.04 3.61
C TYR A 186 15.20 -7.87 4.89
N ILE A 187 16.26 -7.56 5.66
CA ILE A 187 16.75 -8.41 6.75
C ILE A 187 15.72 -8.40 7.86
N ALA A 188 15.30 -9.61 8.23
CA ALA A 188 14.47 -9.92 9.39
C ALA A 188 15.01 -9.25 10.67
N THR A 189 14.10 -8.87 11.56
CA THR A 189 14.41 -8.41 12.91
C THR A 189 15.39 -9.37 13.63
N PRO A 190 16.35 -8.85 14.42
CA PRO A 190 17.32 -9.69 15.13
C PRO A 190 16.63 -10.37 16.32
N GLY A 191 16.40 -11.68 16.25
CA GLY A 191 15.92 -12.46 17.40
C GLY A 191 15.10 -13.72 17.09
N GLY A 192 14.64 -13.91 15.85
CA GLY A 192 14.06 -15.18 15.41
C GLY A 192 15.16 -16.13 14.92
N SER A 193 15.18 -17.37 15.41
CA SER A 193 16.04 -18.41 14.85
C SER A 193 15.90 -18.44 13.33
N THR A 194 17.02 -18.24 12.64
CA THR A 194 17.11 -18.29 11.19
C THR A 194 16.65 -19.68 10.74
N PRO A 195 15.58 -19.82 9.94
CA PRO A 195 15.36 -21.06 9.22
C PRO A 195 16.56 -21.18 8.27
N THR A 196 17.42 -22.16 8.51
CA THR A 196 18.54 -22.48 7.64
C THR A 196 18.03 -22.60 6.21
N VAL A 197 18.58 -21.77 5.32
CA VAL A 197 18.31 -21.80 3.88
C VAL A 197 18.91 -23.09 3.33
N GLU A 198 18.16 -24.17 3.44
CA GLU A 198 18.44 -25.42 2.73
C GLU A 198 17.77 -25.32 1.35
N LYS A 199 18.62 -25.03 0.36
CA LYS A 199 18.39 -25.08 -1.09
C LYS A 199 16.95 -25.40 -1.54
N GLY A 200 16.19 -24.34 -1.81
CA GLY A 200 15.35 -24.25 -3.01
C GLY A 200 14.08 -25.10 -3.11
N ARG A 201 13.50 -25.63 -2.02
CA ARG A 201 12.27 -26.47 -2.17
C ARG A 201 11.06 -26.22 -1.27
N ILE A 202 11.08 -25.31 -0.28
CA ILE A 202 9.95 -25.25 0.69
C ILE A 202 9.26 -23.88 0.85
N VAL A 203 9.89 -22.73 0.54
CA VAL A 203 9.28 -21.40 0.78
C VAL A 203 8.52 -20.84 -0.44
N VAL A 204 8.98 -21.15 -1.65
CA VAL A 204 8.35 -20.76 -2.91
C VAL A 204 6.92 -21.32 -3.08
N PRO A 205 6.61 -22.58 -2.69
CA PRO A 205 5.28 -23.13 -2.90
C PRO A 205 4.18 -22.46 -2.09
N ILE A 206 4.45 -21.87 -0.92
CA ILE A 206 3.41 -21.23 -0.09
C ILE A 206 3.06 -19.84 -0.63
N LEU A 207 4.05 -19.07 -1.08
CA LEU A 207 3.83 -17.76 -1.69
C LEU A 207 3.18 -17.89 -3.07
N GLU A 208 3.61 -18.86 -3.87
CA GLU A 208 2.94 -19.21 -5.12
C GLU A 208 1.56 -19.79 -4.84
N LYS A 209 1.37 -20.69 -3.87
CA LYS A 209 0.04 -21.19 -3.52
C LYS A 209 -0.86 -20.10 -2.96
N ALA A 210 -0.40 -19.17 -2.13
CA ALA A 210 -1.24 -18.08 -1.62
C ALA A 210 -1.61 -17.09 -2.73
N ALA A 211 -0.67 -16.75 -3.62
CA ALA A 211 -0.95 -15.94 -4.80
C ALA A 211 -1.86 -16.65 -5.81
N VAL A 212 -1.68 -17.97 -5.99
CA VAL A 212 -2.52 -18.83 -6.84
C VAL A 212 -3.89 -19.06 -6.20
N VAL A 213 -3.99 -19.24 -4.89
CA VAL A 213 -5.24 -19.40 -4.13
C VAL A 213 -6.00 -18.09 -4.17
N ALA A 214 -5.34 -16.94 -3.94
CA ALA A 214 -5.94 -15.63 -4.12
C ALA A 214 -6.40 -15.44 -5.58
N LYS A 215 -5.60 -15.82 -6.58
CA LYS A 215 -5.97 -15.72 -8.00
C LYS A 215 -7.07 -16.70 -8.43
N ALA A 216 -7.15 -17.89 -7.83
CA ALA A 216 -8.12 -18.94 -8.12
C ALA A 216 -9.47 -18.68 -7.43
N GLN A 217 -9.45 -18.19 -6.18
CA GLN A 217 -10.64 -17.86 -5.40
C GLN A 217 -11.23 -16.48 -5.70
N LEU A 218 -10.60 -15.69 -6.60
CA LEU A 218 -11.16 -14.44 -7.14
C LEU A 218 -11.99 -14.65 -8.42
N LYS A 219 -12.04 -15.87 -8.96
CA LYS A 219 -12.82 -16.23 -10.16
C LYS A 219 -14.17 -16.93 -9.86
N SER A 220 -14.46 -17.17 -8.59
CA SER A 220 -15.72 -17.75 -8.08
C SER A 220 -16.55 -16.67 -7.39
#